data_AF-Q6LTS3-F1
#
_entry.id   AF-Q6LTS3-F1
#
_cell.length_a   1.000
_cell.length_b   1.000
_cell.length_c   1.000
_cell.angle_alpha   90.00
_cell.angle_beta   90.00
_cell.angle_gamma   90.00
#
_symmetry.space_group_name_H-M   'P 1'
#
loop_
_entity.id
_entity.type
_entity.pdbx_description
1 polymer ?
#
loop_
_entity_poly.entity_id
_entity_poly.type
_entity_poly.pdbx_seq_one_letter_code
_entity_poly.pdbx_strand_id
1 'polypeptide(L)'
;MKTRILEHTDAGFLGKSEQIVNIYNKYSKAPFNEVLNLPKPQSIKLVIVEGIRGGVLFDRVKTPDGDIYSVMYAAFMKRDQKKGHLSACIRHMRETGLSVKIVELGYTDGAFNAFNKLGFTKLGMLNLSQVLTTECLDFIKYKKLIKKPFVLYK
;
A
#
# COMPACT_ATOMS: atom_id res chain seq x y z
N MET A 1 11.17 -14.18 6.30
CA MET A 1 9.76 -14.14 5.84
C MET A 1 9.76 -14.27 4.33
N LYS A 2 9.07 -15.27 3.77
CA LYS A 2 9.04 -15.51 2.33
C LYS A 2 7.82 -14.83 1.71
N THR A 3 8.05 -14.09 0.63
CA THR A 3 7.00 -13.35 -0.09
C THR A 3 7.05 -13.71 -1.57
N ARG A 4 5.95 -13.51 -2.29
CA ARG A 4 5.83 -13.81 -3.72
C ARG A 4 5.07 -12.69 -4.42
N ILE A 5 5.54 -12.33 -5.61
CA ILE A 5 4.81 -11.49 -6.55
C ILE A 5 3.96 -12.41 -7.43
N LEU A 6 2.68 -12.07 -7.57
CA LEU A 6 1.72 -12.71 -8.46
C LEU A 6 1.26 -11.69 -9.49
N GLU A 7 1.09 -12.16 -10.71
CA GLU A 7 0.57 -11.43 -11.86
C GLU A 7 -0.83 -11.90 -12.20
N HIS A 8 -1.53 -11.15 -13.05
CA HIS A 8 -2.89 -11.46 -13.48
C HIS A 8 -3.06 -12.85 -14.13
N THR A 9 -1.99 -13.45 -14.67
CA THR A 9 -1.99 -14.80 -15.24
C THR A 9 -1.78 -15.90 -14.22
N ASP A 10 -1.35 -15.57 -12.99
CA ASP A 10 -1.09 -16.57 -11.95
C ASP A 10 -2.40 -17.15 -11.41
N ALA A 11 -2.41 -18.47 -11.21
CA ALA A 11 -3.52 -19.17 -10.59
C ALA A 11 -3.82 -18.58 -9.20
N GLY A 12 -5.08 -18.19 -8.99
CA GLY A 12 -5.55 -17.63 -7.72
C GLY A 12 -5.22 -16.14 -7.52
N PHE A 13 -4.67 -15.43 -8.52
CA PHE A 13 -4.47 -13.98 -8.46
C PHE A 13 -5.76 -13.24 -8.07
N LEU A 14 -6.86 -13.51 -8.78
CA LEU A 14 -8.13 -12.83 -8.55
C LEU A 14 -8.69 -13.13 -7.15
N GLY A 15 -8.78 -14.42 -6.78
CA GLY A 15 -9.31 -14.82 -5.47
C GLY A 15 -8.49 -14.28 -4.30
N LYS A 16 -7.16 -14.18 -4.44
CA LYS A 16 -6.31 -13.55 -3.42
C LYS A 16 -6.48 -12.03 -3.38
N SER A 17 -6.67 -11.38 -4.53
CA SER A 17 -6.95 -9.95 -4.62
C SER A 17 -8.27 -9.61 -3.91
N GLU A 18 -9.32 -10.36 -4.19
CA GLU A 18 -10.63 -10.24 -3.53
C GLU A 18 -10.52 -10.48 -2.03
N GLN A 19 -9.74 -11.49 -1.61
CA GLN A 19 -9.50 -11.74 -0.20
C GLN A 19 -8.86 -10.53 0.50
N ILE A 20 -7.91 -9.84 -0.14
CA ILE A 20 -7.28 -8.64 0.42
C ILE A 20 -8.30 -7.51 0.57
N VAL A 21 -9.11 -7.25 -0.46
CA VAL A 21 -10.18 -6.24 -0.39
C VAL A 21 -11.21 -6.59 0.69
N ASN A 22 -11.58 -7.86 0.83
CA ASN A 22 -12.49 -8.31 1.89
C ASN A 22 -11.91 -8.10 3.30
N ILE A 23 -10.60 -8.36 3.48
CA ILE A 23 -9.91 -8.06 4.73
C ILE A 23 -9.86 -6.55 4.98
N TYR A 24 -9.61 -5.76 3.93
CA TYR A 24 -9.63 -4.30 4.01
C TYR A 24 -11.00 -3.80 4.48
N ASN A 25 -12.09 -4.18 3.80
CA ASN A 25 -13.46 -3.80 4.17
C ASN A 25 -13.81 -4.20 5.61
N LYS A 26 -13.40 -5.40 6.04
CA LYS A 26 -13.68 -5.90 7.38
C LYS A 26 -13.02 -5.09 8.49
N TYR A 27 -11.83 -4.54 8.25
CA TYR A 27 -11.01 -3.88 9.28
C TYR A 27 -10.81 -2.39 9.06
N SER A 28 -11.21 -1.86 7.90
CA SER A 28 -11.20 -0.45 7.59
C SER A 28 -12.32 0.26 8.35
N LYS A 29 -12.09 1.53 8.67
CA LYS A 29 -13.12 2.44 9.21
C LYS A 29 -13.77 3.26 8.08
N ALA A 30 -13.54 2.89 6.83
CA ALA A 30 -14.17 3.55 5.69
C ALA A 30 -15.70 3.44 5.79
N PRO A 31 -16.44 4.50 5.44
CA PRO A 31 -17.91 4.52 5.55
C PRO A 31 -18.60 3.67 4.46
N PHE A 32 -17.84 3.11 3.51
CA PHE A 32 -18.33 2.26 2.42
C PHE A 32 -17.41 1.06 2.22
N ASN A 33 -17.99 -0.01 1.67
CA ASN A 33 -17.23 -1.20 1.25
C ASN A 33 -16.65 -0.96 -0.15
N GLU A 34 -15.35 -1.21 -0.28
CA GLU A 34 -14.66 -1.22 -1.56
C GLU A 34 -15.03 -2.49 -2.34
N VAL A 35 -15.20 -2.35 -3.65
CA VAL A 35 -15.37 -3.50 -4.55
C VAL A 35 -14.13 -3.59 -5.42
N LEU A 36 -13.54 -4.78 -5.51
CA LEU A 36 -12.39 -4.99 -6.38
C LEU A 36 -12.80 -4.72 -7.83
N ASN A 37 -12.27 -3.65 -8.40
CA ASN A 37 -12.47 -3.30 -9.81
C ASN A 37 -11.10 -3.14 -10.48
N LEU A 38 -10.76 -4.08 -11.37
CA LEU A 38 -9.48 -4.11 -12.07
C LEU A 38 -9.70 -3.94 -13.58
N PRO A 39 -9.88 -2.70 -14.09
CA PRO A 39 -10.08 -2.47 -15.52
C PRO A 39 -8.84 -2.82 -16.35
N LYS A 40 -7.66 -2.87 -15.73
CA LYS A 40 -6.38 -3.25 -16.36
C LYS A 40 -5.62 -4.24 -15.47
N PRO A 41 -6.05 -5.51 -15.37
CA PRO A 41 -5.41 -6.48 -14.46
C PRO A 41 -3.89 -6.64 -14.69
N GLN A 42 -3.43 -6.46 -15.92
CA GLN A 42 -2.02 -6.51 -16.30
C GLN A 42 -1.16 -5.36 -15.73
N SER A 43 -1.77 -4.26 -15.26
CA SER A 43 -1.04 -3.21 -14.53
C SER A 43 -0.86 -3.56 -13.06
N ILE A 44 -1.53 -4.60 -12.57
CA ILE A 44 -1.55 -4.94 -11.15
C ILE A 44 -0.48 -5.99 -10.83
N LYS A 45 0.25 -5.75 -9.75
CA LYS A 45 1.12 -6.74 -9.10
C LYS A 45 0.57 -7.02 -7.71
N LEU A 46 0.39 -8.30 -7.39
CA LEU A 46 -0.07 -8.74 -6.08
C LEU A 46 1.11 -9.33 -5.31
N VAL A 47 1.47 -8.76 -4.16
CA VAL A 47 2.51 -9.31 -3.30
C VAL A 47 1.90 -9.95 -2.07
N ILE A 48 2.12 -11.26 -1.93
CA ILE A 48 1.65 -12.05 -0.79
C ILE A 48 2.80 -12.50 0.10
N VAL A 49 2.49 -12.72 1.38
CA VAL A 49 3.38 -13.39 2.33
C VAL A 49 2.95 -14.85 2.44
N GLU A 50 3.87 -15.80 2.25
CA GLU A 50 3.54 -17.22 2.34
C GLU A 50 3.04 -17.58 3.74
N GLY A 51 1.96 -18.36 3.80
CA GLY A 51 1.32 -18.77 5.07
C GLY A 51 0.43 -17.70 5.73
N ILE A 52 0.35 -16.48 5.18
CA ILE A 52 -0.45 -15.40 5.74
C ILE A 52 -1.66 -15.11 4.86
N ARG A 53 -2.80 -14.87 5.51
CA ARG A 53 -4.02 -14.36 4.85
C ARG A 53 -3.94 -12.85 4.75
N GLY A 54 -3.25 -12.36 3.73
CA GLY A 54 -3.07 -10.93 3.47
C GLY A 54 -2.04 -10.67 2.39
N GLY A 55 -1.88 -9.40 2.04
CA GLY A 55 -0.96 -8.98 1.01
C GLY A 55 -1.19 -7.53 0.59
N VAL A 56 -0.54 -7.17 -0.50
CA VAL A 56 -0.55 -5.82 -1.05
C VAL A 56 -0.79 -5.88 -2.55
N LEU A 57 -1.79 -5.16 -3.02
CA LEU A 57 -2.06 -4.90 -4.42
C LEU A 57 -1.37 -3.60 -4.81
N PHE A 58 -0.56 -3.67 -5.86
CA PHE A 58 0.10 -2.54 -6.46
C PHE A 58 -0.47 -2.29 -7.84
N ASP A 59 -0.83 -1.05 -8.16
CA ASP A 59 -1.16 -0.62 -9.52
C ASP A 59 0.02 0.12 -10.15
N ARG A 60 0.27 -0.17 -11.42
CA ARG A 60 1.34 0.43 -12.20
C ARG A 60 0.87 1.75 -12.80
N VAL A 61 1.53 2.82 -12.40
CA VAL A 61 1.37 4.16 -12.94
C VAL A 61 2.57 4.47 -13.84
N LYS A 62 2.30 4.87 -15.08
CA LYS A 62 3.36 5.30 -16.01
C LYS A 62 3.71 6.76 -15.72
N THR A 63 5.00 7.06 -15.57
CA THR A 63 5.52 8.44 -15.50
C THR A 63 6.54 8.68 -16.62
N PRO A 64 6.91 9.95 -16.91
CA PRO A 64 7.98 10.26 -17.84
C PRO A 64 9.32 9.60 -17.47
N ASP A 65 9.57 9.38 -16.18
CA ASP A 65 10.80 8.78 -15.64
C ASP A 65 10.74 7.26 -15.50
N GLY A 66 9.63 6.63 -15.93
CA GLY A 66 9.45 5.18 -15.93
C GLY A 66 8.19 4.67 -15.24
N ASP A 67 8.09 3.36 -15.09
CA ASP A 67 6.96 2.72 -14.42
C ASP A 67 7.14 2.81 -12.89
N ILE A 68 6.15 3.36 -12.20
CA ILE A 68 6.06 3.36 -10.74
C ILE A 68 4.87 2.53 -10.27
N TYR A 69 4.98 1.94 -9.09
CA TYR A 69 3.92 1.14 -8.48
C TYR A 69 3.35 1.86 -7.26
N SER A 70 2.04 2.05 -7.28
CA SER A 70 1.24 2.60 -6.20
C SER A 70 0.54 1.49 -5.42
N VAL A 71 0.53 1.54 -4.10
CA VAL A 71 -0.28 0.62 -3.28
C VAL A 71 -1.76 0.99 -3.45
N MET A 72 -2.52 0.09 -4.05
CA MET A 72 -3.97 0.20 -4.23
C MET A 72 -4.73 -0.35 -3.01
N TYR A 73 -4.34 -1.55 -2.54
CA TYR A 73 -4.87 -2.12 -1.30
C TYR A 73 -3.75 -2.80 -0.51
N ALA A 74 -3.75 -2.63 0.80
CA ALA A 74 -2.87 -3.37 1.71
C ALA A 74 -3.68 -3.84 2.90
N ALA A 75 -3.81 -5.16 3.06
CA ALA A 75 -4.63 -5.71 4.12
C ALA A 75 -4.06 -7.01 4.67
N PHE A 76 -4.10 -7.12 6.00
CA PHE A 76 -3.67 -8.28 6.75
C PHE A 76 -4.69 -8.55 7.85
N MET A 77 -4.93 -9.83 8.15
CA MET A 77 -5.76 -10.22 9.28
C MET A 77 -5.30 -9.53 10.57
N LYS A 78 -6.23 -9.18 11.46
CA LYS A 78 -5.94 -8.47 12.72
C LYS A 78 -4.77 -9.08 13.50
N ARG A 79 -4.69 -10.41 13.55
CA ARG A 79 -3.61 -11.15 14.24
C ARG A 79 -2.23 -10.99 13.60
N ASP A 80 -2.15 -10.58 12.34
CA ASP A 80 -0.93 -10.47 11.53
C ASP A 80 -0.53 -9.00 11.27
N GLN A 81 -1.33 -8.06 11.73
CA GLN A 81 -0.99 -6.63 11.69
C GLN A 81 0.19 -6.32 12.61
N LYS A 82 0.96 -5.28 12.27
CA LYS A 82 2.14 -4.80 13.01
C LYS A 82 3.30 -5.81 13.14
N LYS A 83 3.30 -6.90 12.35
CA LYS A 83 4.40 -7.89 12.30
C LYS A 83 5.41 -7.66 11.15
N GLY A 84 5.38 -6.49 10.52
CA GLY A 84 6.30 -6.16 9.43
C GLY A 84 5.98 -6.78 8.06
N HIS A 85 4.84 -7.47 7.88
CA HIS A 85 4.45 -8.08 6.60
C HIS A 85 4.36 -7.08 5.44
N LEU A 86 3.76 -5.92 5.70
CA LEU A 86 3.67 -4.83 4.73
C LEU A 86 5.05 -4.32 4.30
N SER A 87 5.96 -4.12 5.26
CA SER A 87 7.36 -3.73 4.97
C SER A 87 8.04 -4.76 4.08
N ALA A 88 7.83 -6.05 4.34
CA ALA A 88 8.40 -7.11 3.52
C ALA A 88 7.82 -7.15 2.10
N CYS A 89 6.52 -6.91 1.92
CA CYS A 89 5.93 -6.82 0.58
C CYS A 89 6.52 -5.66 -0.23
N ILE A 90 6.66 -4.48 0.39
CA ILE A 90 7.25 -3.29 -0.25
C ILE A 90 8.73 -3.53 -0.57
N ARG A 91 9.48 -4.14 0.36
CA ARG A 91 10.88 -4.46 0.16
C ARG A 91 11.07 -5.45 -0.99
N HIS A 92 10.25 -6.50 -1.08
CA HIS A 92 10.35 -7.48 -2.16
C HIS A 92 10.15 -6.82 -3.53
N MET A 93 9.15 -5.92 -3.69
CA MET A 93 9.00 -5.16 -4.94
C MET A 93 10.27 -4.40 -5.31
N ARG A 94 10.90 -3.72 -4.34
CA ARG A 94 12.15 -2.98 -4.57
C ARG A 94 13.32 -3.90 -4.94
N GLU A 95 13.45 -5.05 -4.28
CA GLU A 95 14.47 -6.06 -4.57
C GLU A 95 14.32 -6.62 -5.99
N THR A 96 13.11 -6.63 -6.56
CA THR A 96 12.86 -6.99 -7.98
C THR A 96 13.09 -5.85 -8.97
N GLY A 97 13.64 -4.72 -8.53
CA GLY A 97 13.88 -3.54 -9.36
C GLY A 97 12.62 -2.71 -9.67
N LEU A 98 11.47 -3.06 -9.10
CA LEU A 98 10.22 -2.32 -9.31
C LEU A 98 10.17 -1.12 -8.36
N SER A 99 9.96 0.07 -8.94
CA SER A 99 9.93 1.30 -8.17
C SER A 99 8.59 1.46 -7.45
N VAL A 100 8.55 1.21 -6.15
CA VAL A 100 7.38 1.49 -5.31
C VAL A 100 7.50 2.89 -4.73
N LYS A 101 6.67 3.82 -5.24
CA LYS A 101 6.78 5.25 -4.89
C LYS A 101 5.54 5.84 -4.24
N ILE A 102 4.37 5.23 -4.37
CA ILE A 102 3.11 5.85 -3.93
C ILE A 102 2.38 4.87 -3.01
N VAL A 103 1.92 5.36 -1.88
CA VAL A 103 0.91 4.66 -1.07
C VAL A 103 -0.24 5.62 -0.91
N GLU A 104 -1.39 5.31 -1.52
CA GLU A 104 -2.61 6.08 -1.33
C GLU A 104 -3.30 5.63 -0.04
N LEU A 105 -3.54 6.57 0.87
CA LEU A 105 -4.33 6.34 2.07
C LEU A 105 -5.68 7.02 1.93
N GLY A 106 -6.73 6.26 2.23
CA GLY A 106 -8.03 6.84 2.55
C GLY A 106 -7.93 7.72 3.79
N TYR A 107 -8.78 8.74 3.87
CA TYR A 107 -8.75 9.86 4.83
C TYR A 107 -8.81 9.49 6.33
N THR A 108 -8.81 8.21 6.70
CA THR A 108 -9.02 7.80 8.09
C THR A 108 -7.73 7.84 8.93
N ASP A 109 -7.83 8.40 10.13
CA ASP A 109 -6.72 8.75 11.05
C ASP A 109 -5.79 7.59 11.49
N GLY A 110 -6.10 6.33 11.15
CA GLY A 110 -5.31 5.16 11.54
C GLY A 110 -4.12 4.85 10.64
N ALA A 111 -4.18 5.24 9.36
CA ALA A 111 -3.18 4.88 8.37
C ALA A 111 -1.86 5.65 8.55
N PHE A 112 -1.93 6.90 8.99
CA PHE A 112 -0.75 7.77 9.18
C PHE A 112 0.28 7.18 10.17
N ASN A 113 -0.16 6.66 11.32
CA ASN A 113 0.72 6.17 12.38
C ASN A 113 1.34 4.79 12.10
N ALA A 114 0.66 3.94 11.32
CA ALA A 114 1.17 2.61 10.98
C ALA A 114 2.28 2.67 9.92
N PHE A 115 2.26 3.68 9.03
CA PHE A 115 3.13 3.76 7.87
C PHE A 115 4.37 4.65 8.08
N ASN A 116 4.36 5.63 8.99
CA ASN A 116 5.59 6.30 9.45
C ASN A 116 6.61 5.30 10.03
N LYS A 117 6.14 4.19 10.61
CA LYS A 117 6.98 3.07 11.09
C LYS A 117 7.61 2.23 9.97
N LEU A 118 7.23 2.46 8.71
CA LEU A 118 7.76 1.77 7.52
C LEU A 118 8.85 2.57 6.80
N GLY A 119 9.20 3.77 7.29
CA GLY A 119 10.30 4.58 6.76
C GLY A 119 9.93 5.56 5.64
N PHE A 120 8.65 5.82 5.39
CA PHE A 120 8.23 6.88 4.48
C PHE A 120 8.46 8.26 5.12
N THR A 121 9.08 9.17 4.38
CA THR A 121 9.55 10.48 4.91
C THR A 121 8.74 11.66 4.39
N LYS A 122 7.92 11.47 3.35
CA LYS A 122 7.13 12.52 2.72
C LYS A 122 5.65 12.13 2.64
N LEU A 123 4.78 13.06 3.01
CA LEU A 123 3.33 12.99 2.86
C LEU A 123 2.89 14.11 1.91
N GLY A 124 2.24 13.73 0.81
CA GLY A 124 1.60 14.66 -0.11
C GLY A 124 0.12 14.37 -0.28
N MET A 125 -0.61 15.28 -0.90
CA MET A 125 -1.99 15.04 -1.27
C MET A 125 -2.09 14.88 -2.78
N LEU A 126 -2.67 13.77 -3.23
CA LEU A 126 -3.09 13.56 -4.61
C LEU A 126 -4.61 13.40 -4.60
N ASN A 127 -5.31 14.40 -5.11
CA ASN A 127 -6.76 14.54 -4.92
C ASN A 127 -7.13 14.45 -3.42
N LEU A 128 -8.16 13.73 -3.01
CA LEU A 128 -8.52 13.58 -1.59
C LEU A 128 -7.72 12.49 -0.85
N SER A 129 -6.74 11.87 -1.53
CA SER A 129 -5.92 10.79 -1.01
C SER A 129 -4.60 11.32 -0.44
N GLN A 130 -4.19 10.75 0.69
CA GLN A 130 -2.88 10.98 1.28
C GLN A 130 -1.85 10.08 0.59
N VAL A 131 -0.81 10.64 0.02
CA VAL A 131 0.29 9.92 -0.63
C VAL A 131 1.50 9.88 0.28
N LEU A 132 1.89 8.69 0.72
CA LEU A 132 3.15 8.48 1.41
C LEU A 132 4.23 7.98 0.45
N THR A 133 5.40 8.61 0.50
CA THR A 133 6.52 8.29 -0.37
C THR A 133 7.86 8.52 0.34
N THR A 134 8.90 7.81 -0.10
CA THR A 134 10.28 7.96 0.39
C THR A 134 11.05 9.04 -0.40
N GLU A 135 10.50 9.54 -1.50
CA GLU A 135 11.14 10.49 -2.42
C GLU A 135 10.23 11.70 -2.68
N CYS A 136 10.79 12.77 -3.25
CA CYS A 136 9.99 13.87 -3.79
C CYS A 136 9.43 13.47 -5.18
N LEU A 137 8.15 13.70 -5.40
CA LEU A 137 7.38 13.44 -6.60
C LEU A 137 6.87 14.80 -7.06
N ASP A 138 7.43 15.31 -8.14
CA ASP A 138 7.24 16.71 -8.55
C ASP A 138 5.79 17.05 -8.94
N PHE A 139 4.98 16.03 -9.24
CA PHE A 139 3.56 16.15 -9.54
C PHE A 139 2.65 16.15 -8.28
N ILE A 140 3.20 15.99 -7.08
CA ILE A 140 2.44 15.97 -5.82
C ILE A 140 2.70 17.24 -5.02
N LYS A 141 1.61 17.90 -4.58
CA LYS A 141 1.71 18.99 -3.59
C LYS A 141 1.89 18.41 -2.20
N TYR A 142 3.11 18.45 -1.70
CA TYR A 142 3.45 18.11 -0.32
C TYR A 142 2.93 19.17 0.66
N LYS A 143 1.70 19.03 1.17
CA LYS A 143 1.15 19.91 2.22
C LYS A 143 0.78 19.09 3.48
N LYS A 144 1.38 19.48 4.62
CA LYS A 144 1.32 18.96 6.02
C LYS A 144 2.06 17.62 6.22
N LEU A 145 3.08 17.47 7.07
CA LEU A 145 3.23 17.92 8.46
C LEU A 145 4.68 18.37 8.79
N ILE A 146 4.91 19.67 8.89
CA ILE A 146 5.84 20.22 9.89
C ILE A 146 4.92 20.80 10.97
N LYS A 147 5.20 20.48 12.24
CA LYS A 147 4.48 20.87 13.47
C LYS A 147 3.38 19.91 13.97
N LYS A 148 3.80 18.79 14.56
CA LYS A 148 3.37 18.48 15.94
C LYS A 148 4.60 17.98 16.72
N PRO A 149 4.99 18.65 17.83
CA PRO A 149 6.03 18.13 18.69
C PRO A 149 5.55 16.81 19.31
N PHE A 150 6.44 15.82 19.36
CA PHE A 150 6.22 14.55 20.03
C PHE A 150 5.93 14.82 21.52
N VAL A 151 4.75 14.43 21.99
CA VAL A 151 4.55 14.16 23.42
C VAL A 151 4.90 12.68 23.62
N LEU A 152 6.08 12.44 24.18
CA LEU A 152 6.49 11.14 24.69
C LEU A 152 5.75 10.92 26.02
N TYR A 153 4.78 10.01 26.05
CA TYR A 153 4.33 9.43 27.31
C TYR A 153 5.33 8.33 27.69
N LYS A 154 5.97 8.50 28.85
CA LYS A 154 6.70 7.45 29.56
C LYS A 154 5.71 6.50 30.22
#